data_AF-A0A930AH37-F1
#
_entry.id   AF-A0A930AH37-F1
#
_cell.length_a   1.000
_cell.length_b   1.000
_cell.length_c   1.000
_cell.angle_alpha   90.00
_cell.angle_beta   90.00
_cell.angle_gamma   90.00
#
_symmetry.space_group_name_H-M   'P 1'
#
loop_
_entity.id
_entity.type
_entity.pdbx_description
1 polymer ?
#
loop_
_entity_poly.entity_id
_entity_poly.type
_entity_poly.pdbx_seq_one_letter_code
_entity_poly.pdbx_strand_id
1 'polypeptide(L)'
;MKKLWKQLTDRPLLKAFLHYYQASDSELTSVAVAYYWLISIFPLLMIVVNILPYFQIPISNFLLTIKEFLPDTIYEVVAKIVREVLTQPSTGLLSFAILSALWTFSKSMDFLQKAFNKAYGVAKNRGIISHQLMSLLVSFGLQILFALALFLSMFGHMLLDLLKNYWKSESALFSYLQDFTGPLIYAFLFATVIMLYYFLPNVKVSKIRYVIPGSLFVLVTT
;
A
#
# COMPACT_ATOMS: atom_id res chain seq x y z
N MET A 1 -16.53 -13.43 35.57
CA MET A 1 -16.17 -12.57 34.42
C MET A 1 -15.59 -11.20 34.83
N LYS A 2 -16.22 -10.39 35.70
CA LYS A 2 -15.69 -9.07 36.13
C LYS A 2 -14.33 -9.09 36.88
N LYS A 3 -14.01 -10.20 37.60
CA LYS A 3 -12.78 -10.34 38.39
C LYS A 3 -11.52 -10.61 37.54
N LEU A 4 -11.67 -11.42 36.49
CA LEU A 4 -10.62 -11.70 35.49
C LEU A 4 -10.28 -10.45 34.67
N TRP A 5 -11.30 -9.67 34.30
CA TRP A 5 -11.12 -8.39 33.62
C TRP A 5 -10.30 -7.40 34.45
N LYS A 6 -10.60 -7.25 35.76
CA LYS A 6 -9.81 -6.39 36.66
C LYS A 6 -8.34 -6.83 36.78
N GLN A 7 -8.08 -8.14 36.88
CA GLN A 7 -6.71 -8.67 36.95
C GLN A 7 -5.91 -8.46 35.66
N LEU A 8 -6.56 -8.49 34.49
CA LEU A 8 -5.93 -8.24 33.20
C LEU A 8 -5.65 -6.75 33.00
N THR A 9 -6.57 -5.86 33.38
CA THR A 9 -6.39 -4.41 33.29
C THR A 9 -5.41 -3.83 34.31
N ASP A 10 -5.09 -4.55 35.39
CA ASP A 10 -4.11 -4.09 36.38
C ASP A 10 -2.64 -4.33 35.99
N ARG A 11 -2.37 -5.04 34.87
CA ARG A 11 -1.00 -5.22 34.40
C ARG A 11 -0.38 -3.90 33.91
N PRO A 12 0.87 -3.60 34.25
CA PRO A 12 1.51 -2.32 33.92
C PRO A 12 1.58 -2.07 32.40
N LEU A 13 1.80 -3.13 31.62
CA LEU A 13 1.80 -3.05 30.15
C LEU A 13 0.42 -2.71 29.58
N LEU A 14 -0.65 -3.28 30.14
CA LEU A 14 -2.00 -3.07 29.65
C LEU A 14 -2.50 -1.67 30.01
N LYS A 15 -2.14 -1.17 31.19
CA LYS A 15 -2.36 0.24 31.57
C LYS A 15 -1.61 1.21 30.66
N ALA A 16 -0.33 0.93 30.38
CA ALA A 16 0.45 1.75 29.45
C ALA A 16 -0.19 1.74 28.05
N PHE A 17 -0.53 0.56 27.52
CA PHE A 17 -1.19 0.42 26.22
C PHE A 17 -2.50 1.21 26.16
N LEU A 18 -3.39 1.05 27.14
CA LEU A 18 -4.66 1.78 27.19
C LEU A 18 -4.46 3.29 27.29
N HIS A 19 -3.49 3.75 28.08
CA HIS A 19 -3.15 5.16 28.19
C HIS A 19 -2.67 5.75 26.86
N TYR A 20 -1.71 5.11 26.19
CA TYR A 20 -1.22 5.56 24.89
C TYR A 20 -2.27 5.43 23.78
N TYR A 21 -3.12 4.41 23.82
CA TYR A 21 -4.23 4.25 22.89
C TYR A 21 -5.22 5.39 23.00
N GLN A 22 -5.69 5.70 24.21
CA GLN A 22 -6.60 6.83 24.45
C GLN A 22 -5.94 8.18 24.15
N ALA A 23 -4.65 8.34 24.45
CA ALA A 23 -3.91 9.57 24.16
C ALA A 23 -3.60 9.76 22.67
N SER A 24 -3.79 8.73 21.83
CA SER A 24 -3.39 8.75 20.41
C SER A 24 -4.38 9.47 19.47
N ASP A 25 -5.59 9.83 19.91
CA ASP A 25 -6.72 10.27 19.06
C ASP A 25 -6.78 9.50 17.72
N SER A 26 -6.61 8.17 17.81
CA SER A 26 -6.54 7.27 16.65
C SER A 26 -7.83 7.31 15.84
N GLU A 27 -8.98 7.56 16.47
CA GLU A 27 -10.27 7.69 15.81
C GLU A 27 -10.29 8.85 14.79
N LEU A 28 -9.94 10.08 15.23
CA LEU A 28 -9.95 11.24 14.33
C LEU A 28 -8.88 11.15 13.24
N THR A 29 -7.69 10.68 13.60
CA THR A 29 -6.59 10.56 12.65
C THR A 29 -6.82 9.45 11.63
N SER A 30 -7.41 8.32 12.02
CA SER A 30 -7.78 7.24 11.09
C SER A 30 -8.86 7.66 10.11
N VAL A 31 -9.88 8.42 10.54
CA VAL A 31 -10.90 8.99 9.64
C VAL A 31 -10.26 9.89 8.59
N ALA A 32 -9.33 10.77 8.99
CA ALA A 32 -8.63 11.63 8.05
C ALA A 32 -7.78 10.83 7.05
N VAL A 33 -7.03 9.82 7.51
CA VAL A 33 -6.24 8.95 6.63
C VAL A 33 -7.14 8.23 5.64
N ALA A 34 -8.23 7.60 6.10
CA ALA A 34 -9.18 6.89 5.25
C ALA A 34 -9.83 7.81 4.21
N TYR A 35 -10.20 9.03 4.59
CA TYR A 35 -10.77 10.02 3.69
C TYR A 35 -9.81 10.37 2.53
N TYR A 36 -8.55 10.67 2.83
CA TYR A 36 -7.57 10.96 1.79
C TYR A 36 -7.21 9.72 0.95
N TRP A 37 -7.18 8.52 1.53
CA TRP A 37 -7.01 7.28 0.77
C TRP A 37 -8.14 7.09 -0.23
N LEU A 38 -9.40 7.26 0.19
CA LEU A 38 -10.55 7.10 -0.68
C LEU A 38 -10.53 8.11 -1.84
N ILE A 39 -10.19 9.37 -1.57
CA ILE A 39 -10.02 10.39 -2.62
C ILE A 39 -8.87 10.02 -3.58
N SER A 40 -7.81 9.38 -3.09
CA SER A 40 -6.66 9.01 -3.93
C SER A 40 -6.95 7.89 -4.93
N ILE A 41 -7.99 7.08 -4.70
CA ILE A 41 -8.40 6.01 -5.62
C ILE A 41 -8.75 6.58 -6.99
N PHE A 42 -9.44 7.73 -7.06
CA PHE A 42 -9.88 8.29 -8.33
C PHE A 42 -8.69 8.71 -9.23
N PRO A 43 -7.74 9.53 -8.78
CA PRO A 43 -6.52 9.80 -9.53
C PRO A 43 -5.72 8.54 -9.89
N LEU A 44 -5.62 7.56 -9.00
CA LEU A 44 -4.90 6.31 -9.28
C LEU A 44 -5.56 5.51 -10.40
N LEU A 45 -6.88 5.37 -10.39
CA LEU A 45 -7.63 4.73 -11.47
C LEU A 45 -7.44 5.46 -12.80
N MET A 46 -7.47 6.81 -12.76
CA MET A 46 -7.20 7.63 -13.94
C MET A 46 -5.80 7.38 -14.51
N ILE A 47 -4.78 7.25 -13.66
CA ILE A 47 -3.42 6.91 -14.09
C ILE A 47 -3.39 5.55 -14.76
N VAL A 48 -3.97 4.52 -14.14
CA VAL A 48 -4.01 3.16 -14.69
C VAL A 48 -4.66 3.17 -16.08
N VAL A 49 -5.86 3.76 -16.18
CA VAL A 49 -6.62 3.89 -17.43
C VAL A 49 -5.82 4.61 -18.51
N ASN A 50 -5.13 5.70 -18.17
CA ASN A 50 -4.38 6.47 -19.16
C ASN A 50 -3.03 5.84 -19.54
N ILE A 51 -2.46 4.94 -18.72
CA ILE A 51 -1.22 4.23 -19.06
C ILE A 51 -1.52 3.01 -19.97
N LEU A 52 -2.69 2.38 -19.85
CA LEU A 52 -3.04 1.18 -20.61
C LEU A 52 -2.79 1.27 -22.14
N PRO A 53 -3.15 2.36 -22.84
CA PRO A 53 -2.86 2.52 -24.28
C PRO A 53 -1.37 2.38 -24.65
N TYR A 54 -0.47 2.76 -23.75
CA TYR A 54 0.98 2.74 -24.02
C TYR A 54 1.54 1.31 -24.04
N PHE A 55 0.84 0.33 -23.49
CA PHE A 55 1.21 -1.09 -23.59
C PHE A 55 0.90 -1.70 -24.97
N GLN A 56 0.21 -0.97 -25.86
CA GLN A 56 -0.10 -1.40 -27.23
C GLN A 56 -0.81 -2.77 -27.28
N ILE A 57 -1.68 -3.05 -26.30
CA ILE A 57 -2.41 -4.31 -26.21
C ILE A 57 -3.39 -4.41 -27.39
N PRO A 58 -3.40 -5.50 -28.17
CA PRO A 58 -4.38 -5.68 -29.24
C PRO A 58 -5.79 -5.72 -28.67
N ILE A 59 -6.58 -4.69 -28.95
CA ILE A 59 -7.95 -4.52 -28.44
C ILE A 59 -8.82 -5.74 -28.76
N SER A 60 -8.63 -6.33 -29.95
CA SER A 60 -9.34 -7.54 -30.38
C SER A 60 -9.13 -8.72 -29.43
N ASN A 61 -7.88 -8.96 -29.01
CA ASN A 61 -7.55 -10.10 -28.14
C ASN A 61 -8.13 -9.89 -26.75
N PHE A 62 -8.02 -8.68 -26.22
CA PHE A 62 -8.54 -8.34 -24.90
C PHE A 62 -10.08 -8.42 -24.83
N LEU A 63 -10.78 -7.92 -25.87
CA LEU A 63 -12.24 -8.02 -25.96
C LEU A 63 -12.72 -9.47 -26.11
N LEU A 64 -12.01 -10.30 -26.88
CA LEU A 64 -12.32 -11.73 -27.01
C LEU A 64 -12.23 -12.45 -25.66
N THR A 65 -11.18 -12.20 -24.88
CA THR A 65 -11.04 -12.76 -23.52
C THR A 65 -12.17 -12.31 -22.61
N ILE A 66 -12.53 -11.02 -22.62
CA ILE A 66 -13.60 -10.48 -21.77
C ILE A 66 -14.98 -11.07 -22.13
N LYS A 67 -15.22 -11.36 -23.42
CA LYS A 67 -16.49 -11.97 -23.88
C LYS A 67 -16.77 -13.32 -23.24
N GLU A 68 -15.74 -14.10 -22.90
CA GLU A 68 -15.90 -15.41 -22.26
C GLU A 68 -16.38 -15.33 -20.80
N PHE A 69 -16.19 -14.18 -20.14
CA PHE A 69 -16.54 -13.98 -18.72
C PHE A 69 -17.79 -13.12 -18.50
N LEU A 70 -18.34 -12.49 -19.54
CA LEU A 70 -19.47 -11.55 -19.43
C LEU A 70 -20.71 -12.04 -20.20
N PRO A 71 -21.92 -11.84 -19.65
CA PRO A 71 -23.15 -11.97 -20.42
C PRO A 71 -23.24 -10.95 -21.56
N ASP A 72 -23.87 -11.32 -22.68
CA ASP A 72 -24.02 -10.47 -23.87
C ASP A 72 -24.66 -9.10 -23.57
N THR A 73 -25.56 -9.04 -22.58
CA THR A 73 -26.25 -7.81 -22.16
C THR A 73 -25.32 -6.74 -21.58
N ILE A 74 -24.18 -7.14 -21.01
CA ILE A 74 -23.19 -6.22 -20.39
C ILE A 74 -21.96 -6.07 -21.30
N TYR A 75 -21.70 -7.06 -22.15
CA TYR A 75 -20.54 -7.08 -23.04
C TYR A 75 -20.41 -5.82 -23.90
N GLU A 76 -21.48 -5.38 -24.57
CA GLU A 76 -21.42 -4.18 -25.44
C GLU A 76 -21.05 -2.90 -24.67
N VAL A 77 -21.56 -2.75 -23.44
CA VAL A 77 -21.24 -1.62 -22.58
C VAL A 77 -19.76 -1.64 -22.18
N VAL A 78 -19.26 -2.79 -21.74
CA VAL A 78 -17.86 -2.96 -21.33
C VAL A 78 -16.92 -2.80 -22.54
N ALA A 79 -17.28 -3.38 -23.69
CA ALA A 79 -16.48 -3.31 -24.91
C ALA A 79 -16.32 -1.87 -25.40
N LYS A 80 -17.37 -1.05 -25.30
CA LYS A 80 -17.28 0.38 -25.59
C LYS A 80 -16.31 1.10 -24.66
N ILE A 81 -16.42 0.89 -23.34
CA ILE A 81 -15.53 1.51 -22.34
C ILE A 81 -14.07 1.10 -22.61
N VAL A 82 -13.82 -0.19 -22.84
CA VAL A 82 -12.49 -0.72 -23.14
C VAL A 82 -11.90 -0.09 -24.39
N ARG A 83 -12.68 0.05 -25.47
CA ARG A 83 -12.23 0.72 -26.70
C ARG A 83 -11.88 2.18 -26.44
N GLU A 84 -12.72 2.92 -25.72
CA GLU A 84 -12.47 4.32 -25.36
C GLU A 84 -11.18 4.45 -24.54
N VAL A 85 -11.02 3.64 -23.49
CA VAL A 85 -9.85 3.62 -22.62
C VAL A 85 -8.56 3.30 -23.39
N LEU A 86 -8.58 2.31 -24.29
CA LEU A 86 -7.39 1.83 -24.99
C LEU A 86 -7.00 2.67 -26.22
N THR A 87 -7.92 3.47 -26.78
CA THR A 87 -7.67 4.23 -28.02
C THR A 87 -7.47 5.72 -27.82
N GLN A 88 -7.91 6.28 -26.68
CA GLN A 88 -7.84 7.72 -26.42
C GLN A 88 -6.95 8.06 -25.20
N PRO A 89 -5.62 7.86 -25.28
CA PRO A 89 -4.73 8.33 -24.23
C PRO A 89 -4.75 9.86 -24.15
N SER A 90 -4.89 10.40 -22.95
CA SER A 90 -4.78 11.84 -22.73
C SER A 90 -3.61 12.15 -21.81
N THR A 91 -2.51 12.62 -22.39
CA THR A 91 -1.31 13.05 -21.64
C THR A 91 -1.62 14.15 -20.63
N GLY A 92 -2.57 15.04 -20.96
CA GLY A 92 -3.03 16.10 -20.04
C GLY A 92 -3.76 15.53 -18.83
N LEU A 93 -4.70 14.59 -19.05
CA LEU A 93 -5.40 13.90 -17.95
C LEU A 93 -4.44 13.04 -17.13
N LEU A 94 -3.50 12.33 -17.77
CA LEU A 94 -2.49 11.54 -17.07
C LEU A 94 -1.64 12.43 -16.16
N SER A 95 -1.13 13.55 -16.67
CA SER A 95 -0.31 14.48 -15.89
C SER A 95 -1.10 15.09 -14.72
N PHE A 96 -2.34 15.50 -14.97
CA PHE A 96 -3.24 16.00 -13.92
C PHE A 96 -3.54 14.93 -12.86
N ALA A 97 -3.77 13.69 -13.27
CA ALA A 97 -4.03 12.57 -12.38
C ALA A 97 -2.80 12.25 -11.52
N ILE A 98 -1.58 12.25 -12.09
CA ILE A 98 -0.32 12.06 -11.36
C ILE A 98 -0.15 13.16 -10.29
N LEU A 99 -0.30 14.43 -10.67
CA LEU A 99 -0.18 15.55 -9.72
C LEU A 99 -1.24 15.48 -8.62
N SER A 100 -2.49 15.17 -8.98
CA SER A 100 -3.59 14.99 -8.02
C SER A 100 -3.35 13.82 -7.08
N ALA A 101 -2.85 12.69 -7.59
CA ALA A 101 -2.50 11.52 -6.79
C ALA A 101 -1.39 11.84 -5.79
N LEU A 102 -0.32 12.49 -6.24
CA LEU A 102 0.80 12.91 -5.39
C LEU A 102 0.33 13.84 -4.28
N TRP A 103 -0.52 14.82 -4.60
CA TRP A 103 -1.05 15.77 -3.63
C TRP A 103 -1.92 15.07 -2.56
N THR A 104 -2.90 14.27 -2.98
CA THR A 104 -3.80 13.57 -2.06
C THR A 104 -3.04 12.56 -1.19
N PHE A 105 -2.08 11.83 -1.76
CA PHE A 105 -1.25 10.88 -1.02
C PHE A 105 -0.34 11.60 -0.01
N SER A 106 0.27 12.72 -0.39
CA SER A 106 1.07 13.54 0.52
C SER A 106 0.24 14.00 1.73
N LYS A 107 -1.01 14.43 1.50
CA LYS A 107 -1.93 14.78 2.59
C LYS A 107 -2.25 13.59 3.48
N SER A 108 -2.52 12.41 2.91
CA SER A 108 -2.71 11.21 3.71
C SER A 108 -1.50 10.90 4.59
N MET A 109 -0.28 11.01 4.05
CA MET A 109 0.92 10.70 4.82
C MET A 109 1.13 11.71 5.95
N ASP A 110 0.85 12.99 5.73
CA ASP A 110 0.91 14.02 6.78
C ASP A 110 -0.02 13.66 7.96
N PHE A 111 -1.23 13.18 7.69
CA PHE A 111 -2.16 12.74 8.74
C PHE A 111 -1.71 11.44 9.41
N LEU A 112 -1.18 10.48 8.64
CA LEU A 112 -0.63 9.26 9.19
C LEU A 112 0.55 9.58 10.13
N GLN A 113 1.46 10.45 9.70
CA GLN A 113 2.57 10.90 10.52
C GLN A 113 2.11 11.61 11.80
N LYS A 114 1.07 12.43 11.75
CA LYS A 114 0.47 13.03 12.95
C LYS A 114 -0.05 11.97 13.92
N ALA A 115 -0.73 10.93 13.41
CA ALA A 115 -1.20 9.80 14.21
C ALA A 115 -0.04 9.10 14.93
N PHE A 116 1.03 8.79 14.19
CA PHE A 116 2.25 8.18 14.72
C PHE A 116 2.95 9.07 15.75
N ASN A 117 3.12 10.36 15.47
CA ASN A 117 3.72 11.30 16.42
C ASN A 117 2.94 11.33 17.73
N LYS A 118 1.60 11.32 17.65
CA LYS A 118 0.74 11.32 18.82
C LYS A 118 0.83 10.00 19.60
N ALA A 119 0.84 8.86 18.91
CA ALA A 119 1.03 7.55 19.53
C ALA A 119 2.40 7.40 20.23
N TYR A 120 3.46 8.00 19.69
CA TYR A 120 4.80 8.01 20.28
C TYR A 120 5.00 9.13 21.33
N GLY A 121 3.98 9.95 21.62
CA GLY A 121 4.05 11.03 22.61
C GLY A 121 4.93 12.22 22.17
N VAL A 122 5.12 12.42 20.86
CA VAL A 122 5.97 13.50 20.33
C VAL A 122 5.17 14.79 20.23
N ALA A 123 5.41 15.73 21.17
CA ALA A 123 4.77 17.04 21.19
C ALA A 123 5.50 18.12 20.36
N LYS A 124 6.77 17.90 20.00
CA LYS A 124 7.65 18.92 19.40
C LYS A 124 7.96 18.64 17.93
N ASN A 125 7.69 19.61 17.07
CA ASN A 125 8.06 19.59 15.67
C ASN A 125 9.57 19.81 15.52
N ARG A 126 10.20 19.02 14.64
CA ARG A 126 11.46 19.43 13.98
C ARG A 126 11.12 20.64 13.09
N GLY A 127 12.11 21.45 12.70
CA GLY A 127 11.86 22.59 11.83
C GLY A 127 11.01 22.20 10.61
N ILE A 128 10.04 23.05 10.24
CA ILE A 128 8.98 22.76 9.25
C ILE A 128 9.55 22.11 7.98
N ILE A 129 10.67 22.64 7.47
CA ILE A 129 11.33 22.15 6.25
C ILE A 129 11.89 20.72 6.44
N SER A 130 12.59 20.47 7.54
CA SER A 130 13.17 19.14 7.83
C SER A 130 12.10 18.07 8.06
N HIS A 131 10.96 18.46 8.62
CA HIS A 131 9.80 17.59 8.81
C HIS A 131 9.16 17.23 7.47
N GLN A 132 8.91 18.23 6.62
CA GLN A 132 8.32 18.03 5.30
C GLN A 132 9.20 17.13 4.41
N LEU A 133 10.52 17.36 4.41
CA LEU A 133 11.45 16.57 3.58
C LEU A 133 11.53 15.11 4.04
N MET A 134 11.57 14.85 5.36
CA MET A 134 11.55 13.48 5.88
C MET A 134 10.20 12.81 5.59
N SER A 135 9.08 13.51 5.78
CA SER A 135 7.74 13.00 5.44
C SER A 135 7.66 12.60 3.97
N LEU A 136 8.15 13.45 3.06
CA LEU A 136 8.19 13.16 1.62
C LEU A 136 9.07 11.95 1.30
N LEU A 137 10.27 11.84 1.87
CA LEU A 137 11.17 10.70 1.63
C LEU A 137 10.55 9.37 2.10
N VAL A 138 9.95 9.36 3.30
CA VAL A 138 9.28 8.17 3.83
C VAL A 138 8.03 7.84 3.01
N SER A 139 7.27 8.85 2.57
CA SER A 139 6.13 8.67 1.64
C SER A 139 6.58 7.98 0.35
N PHE A 140 7.62 8.51 -0.28
CA PHE A 140 8.15 8.00 -1.55
C PHE A 140 8.65 6.56 -1.40
N GLY A 141 9.41 6.28 -0.34
CA GLY A 141 9.88 4.93 -0.06
C GLY A 141 8.74 3.94 0.16
N LEU A 142 7.68 4.36 0.89
CA LEU A 142 6.48 3.54 1.08
C LEU A 142 5.77 3.23 -0.24
N GLN A 143 5.63 4.24 -1.11
CA GLN A 143 5.01 4.09 -2.44
C GLN A 143 5.80 3.13 -3.32
N ILE A 144 7.13 3.23 -3.33
CA ILE A 144 7.99 2.31 -4.08
C ILE A 144 7.83 0.88 -3.58
N LEU A 145 7.85 0.67 -2.26
CA LEU A 145 7.63 -0.66 -1.67
C LEU A 145 6.25 -1.22 -2.01
N PHE A 146 5.20 -0.40 -1.93
CA PHE A 146 3.84 -0.81 -2.30
C PHE A 146 3.74 -1.15 -3.79
N ALA A 147 4.27 -0.31 -4.66
CA ALA A 147 4.27 -0.53 -6.10
C ALA A 147 5.04 -1.82 -6.45
N LEU A 148 6.19 -2.05 -5.81
CA LEU A 148 6.99 -3.25 -6.03
C LEU A 148 6.29 -4.52 -5.51
N ALA A 149 5.64 -4.45 -4.36
CA ALA A 149 4.83 -5.55 -3.82
C ALA A 149 3.64 -5.89 -4.74
N LEU A 150 2.91 -4.88 -5.22
CA LEU A 150 1.81 -5.07 -6.18
C LEU A 150 2.32 -5.65 -7.50
N PHE A 151 3.44 -5.12 -8.02
CA PHE A 151 4.04 -5.60 -9.25
C PHE A 151 4.46 -7.07 -9.12
N LEU A 152 5.16 -7.44 -8.03
CA LEU A 152 5.52 -8.84 -7.79
C LEU A 152 4.29 -9.74 -7.58
N SER A 153 3.26 -9.25 -6.93
CA SER A 153 2.02 -10.02 -6.72
C SER A 153 1.30 -10.29 -8.04
N MET A 154 1.21 -9.29 -8.92
CA MET A 154 0.53 -9.42 -10.22
C MET A 154 1.36 -10.17 -11.25
N PHE A 155 2.66 -9.92 -11.31
CA PHE A 155 3.53 -10.41 -12.39
C PHE A 155 4.57 -11.44 -11.93
N GLY A 156 4.66 -11.76 -10.64
CA GLY A 156 5.70 -12.65 -10.09
C GLY A 156 5.70 -14.03 -10.73
N HIS A 157 4.53 -14.66 -10.84
CA HIS A 157 4.40 -15.96 -11.51
C HIS A 157 4.75 -15.86 -13.01
N MET A 158 4.25 -14.83 -13.70
CA MET A 158 4.54 -14.59 -15.12
C MET A 158 6.04 -14.39 -15.38
N LEU A 159 6.73 -13.63 -14.51
CA LEU A 159 8.18 -13.41 -14.58
C LEU A 159 8.96 -14.72 -14.36
N LEU A 160 8.53 -15.53 -13.39
CA LEU A 160 9.15 -16.83 -13.13
C LEU A 160 8.96 -17.80 -14.30
N ASP A 161 7.78 -17.81 -14.94
CA ASP A 161 7.53 -18.63 -16.13
C ASP A 161 8.36 -18.15 -17.34
N LEU A 162 8.50 -16.84 -17.53
CA LEU A 162 9.39 -16.25 -18.53
C LEU A 162 10.84 -16.68 -18.31
N LEU A 163 11.33 -16.63 -17.06
CA LEU A 163 12.67 -17.06 -16.70
C LEU A 163 12.87 -18.56 -16.91
N LYS A 164 11.89 -19.38 -16.53
CA LYS A 164 11.88 -20.83 -16.75
C LYS A 164 12.02 -21.18 -18.23
N ASN A 165 11.24 -20.50 -19.08
CA ASN A 165 11.25 -20.68 -20.52
C ASN A 165 12.54 -20.18 -21.18
N TYR A 166 13.08 -19.04 -20.71
CA TYR A 166 14.34 -18.49 -21.22
C TYR A 166 15.53 -19.40 -20.88
N TRP A 167 15.61 -19.91 -19.65
CA TRP A 167 16.68 -20.80 -19.22
C TRP A 167 16.49 -22.27 -19.63
N LYS A 168 15.34 -22.61 -20.26
CA LYS A 168 14.94 -23.96 -20.67
C LYS A 168 15.17 -25.01 -19.58
N SER A 169 14.85 -24.66 -18.34
CA SER A 169 15.11 -25.52 -17.18
C SER A 169 13.79 -25.94 -16.55
N GLU A 170 13.55 -27.25 -16.49
CA GLU A 170 12.43 -27.84 -15.74
C GLU A 170 12.78 -28.12 -14.27
N SER A 171 13.80 -27.44 -13.74
CA SER A 171 14.25 -27.67 -12.37
C SER A 171 13.14 -27.38 -11.36
N ALA A 172 13.06 -28.22 -10.32
CA ALA A 172 12.14 -28.04 -9.19
C ALA A 172 12.30 -26.67 -8.50
N LEU A 173 13.43 -25.98 -8.70
CA LEU A 173 13.70 -24.64 -8.19
C LEU A 173 12.63 -23.62 -8.61
N PHE A 174 12.12 -23.68 -9.86
CA PHE A 174 11.10 -22.74 -10.32
C PHE A 174 9.76 -22.94 -9.61
N SER A 175 9.40 -24.19 -9.31
CA SER A 175 8.21 -24.50 -8.50
C SER A 175 8.38 -23.99 -7.07
N TYR A 176 9.53 -24.21 -6.44
CA TYR A 176 9.82 -23.65 -5.12
C TYR A 176 9.80 -22.11 -5.11
N LEU A 177 10.32 -21.47 -6.15
CA LEU A 177 10.28 -20.01 -6.30
C LEU A 177 8.85 -19.48 -6.47
N GLN A 178 8.00 -20.19 -7.21
CA GLN A 178 6.58 -19.83 -7.34
C GLN A 178 5.87 -19.91 -6.00
N ASP A 179 6.07 -20.99 -5.24
CA ASP A 179 5.51 -21.14 -3.89
C ASP A 179 6.04 -20.07 -2.91
N PHE A 180 7.27 -19.58 -3.14
CA PHE A 180 7.87 -18.53 -2.33
C PHE A 180 7.30 -17.13 -2.59
N THR A 181 6.54 -16.94 -3.67
CA THR A 181 5.92 -15.64 -4.02
C THR A 181 4.96 -15.16 -2.92
N GLY A 182 4.19 -16.07 -2.31
CA GLY A 182 3.28 -15.76 -1.20
C GLY A 182 4.02 -15.23 0.04
N PRO A 183 4.95 -16.01 0.63
CA PRO A 183 5.79 -15.56 1.74
C PRO A 183 6.53 -14.25 1.46
N LEU A 184 6.96 -14.02 0.22
CA LEU A 184 7.65 -12.81 -0.18
C LEU A 184 6.74 -11.56 -0.06
N ILE A 185 5.45 -11.66 -0.38
CA ILE A 185 4.47 -10.58 -0.17
C ILE A 185 4.34 -10.26 1.32
N TYR A 186 4.22 -11.27 2.18
CA TYR A 186 4.20 -11.05 3.64
C TYR A 186 5.49 -10.42 4.16
N ALA A 187 6.65 -10.78 3.60
CA ALA A 187 7.92 -10.15 3.92
C ALA A 187 7.95 -8.67 3.51
N PHE A 188 7.40 -8.31 2.35
CA PHE A 188 7.24 -6.92 1.92
C PHE A 188 6.29 -6.13 2.83
N LEU A 189 5.14 -6.70 3.18
CA LEU A 189 4.20 -6.07 4.12
C LEU A 189 4.87 -5.84 5.47
N PHE A 190 5.59 -6.84 5.99
CA PHE A 190 6.34 -6.72 7.23
C PHE A 190 7.41 -5.63 7.16
N ALA A 191 8.16 -5.57 6.06
CA ALA A 191 9.15 -4.51 5.83
C ALA A 191 8.51 -3.11 5.77
N THR A 192 7.35 -2.98 5.12
CA THR A 192 6.58 -1.73 5.06
C THR A 192 6.12 -1.29 6.45
N VAL A 193 5.60 -2.20 7.29
CA VAL A 193 5.18 -1.86 8.65
C VAL A 193 6.39 -1.45 9.51
N ILE A 194 7.53 -2.15 9.39
CA ILE A 194 8.78 -1.74 10.06
C ILE A 194 9.20 -0.34 9.61
N MET A 195 9.16 -0.07 8.31
CA MET A 195 9.54 1.22 7.74
C MET A 195 8.65 2.34 8.30
N LEU A 196 7.33 2.13 8.35
CA LEU A 196 6.39 3.06 8.95
C LEU A 196 6.74 3.34 10.42
N TYR A 197 6.91 2.29 11.22
CA TYR A 197 7.11 2.43 12.66
C TYR A 197 8.48 3.01 13.03
N TYR A 198 9.48 2.86 12.16
CA TYR A 198 10.83 3.35 12.40
C TYR A 198 11.06 4.77 11.86
N PHE A 199 10.57 5.08 10.65
CA PHE A 199 10.89 6.33 9.97
C PHE A 199 9.78 7.38 10.00
N LEU A 200 8.52 6.96 10.08
CA LEU A 200 7.39 7.88 10.05
C LEU A 200 7.30 8.78 11.29
N PRO A 201 7.44 8.27 12.53
CA PRO A 201 7.34 9.12 13.71
C PRO A 201 8.57 10.04 13.82
N ASN A 202 8.34 11.25 14.30
CA ASN A 202 9.35 12.29 14.43
C ASN A 202 10.24 12.12 15.69
N VAL A 203 10.48 10.87 16.09
CA VAL A 203 11.37 10.50 17.19
C VAL A 203 12.52 9.65 16.65
N LYS A 204 13.72 9.81 17.23
CA LYS A 204 14.82 8.90 16.92
C LYS A 204 14.56 7.57 17.63
N VAL A 205 14.06 6.58 16.90
CA VAL A 205 14.01 5.19 17.39
C VAL A 205 15.44 4.65 17.42
N SER A 206 15.96 4.35 18.61
CA SER A 206 17.39 4.04 18.78
C SER A 206 17.78 2.66 18.23
N LYS A 207 16.85 1.70 18.16
CA LYS A 207 17.10 0.35 17.64
C LYS A 207 15.85 -0.19 16.94
N ILE A 208 16.03 -0.76 15.74
CA ILE A 208 14.93 -1.35 14.95
C ILE A 208 14.20 -2.48 15.69
N ARG A 209 14.89 -3.17 16.60
CA ARG A 209 14.32 -4.26 17.44
C ARG A 209 13.13 -3.84 18.30
N TYR A 210 12.96 -2.54 18.58
CA TYR A 210 11.82 -2.06 19.37
C TYR A 210 10.52 -1.98 18.55
N VAL A 211 10.66 -1.97 17.23
CA VAL A 211 9.54 -1.91 16.28
C VAL A 211 9.06 -3.31 15.91
N ILE A 212 9.97 -4.29 15.84
CA ILE A 212 9.71 -5.68 15.43
C ILE A 212 8.51 -6.32 16.14
N PRO A 213 8.37 -6.26 17.49
CA PRO A 213 7.24 -6.91 18.16
C PRO A 213 5.89 -6.33 17.73
N GLY A 214 5.82 -5.01 17.55
CA GLY A 214 4.62 -4.32 17.07
C GLY A 214 4.32 -4.67 15.62
N SER A 215 5.33 -4.66 14.75
CA SER A 215 5.17 -5.04 13.34
C SER A 215 4.72 -6.49 13.18
N LEU A 216 5.23 -7.40 14.02
CA LEU A 216 4.85 -8.82 13.98
C LEU A 216 3.42 -9.01 14.47
N PHE A 217 3.03 -8.32 15.54
CA PHE A 217 1.67 -8.33 16.04
C PHE A 217 0.66 -7.88 14.97
N VAL A 218 0.98 -6.80 14.25
CA VAL A 218 0.16 -6.32 13.13
C VAL A 218 0.08 -7.38 12.03
N LEU A 219 1.21 -7.94 11.61
CA LEU A 219 1.26 -8.94 10.53
C LEU A 219 0.44 -10.20 10.85
N VAL A 220 0.41 -10.64 12.11
CA VAL A 220 -0.36 -11.82 12.53
C VAL A 220 -1.85 -11.53 12.65
N THR A 221 -2.22 -10.28 12.93
CA THR A 221 -3.62 -9.88 13.15
C THR A 221 -4.32 -9.41 11.87
N THR A 222 -3.55 -9.05 10.83
CA THR A 222 -4.03 -8.53 9.53
C THR A 222 -4.15 -9.65 8.51
#